data_AF-A0A917A189-F1
#
_entry.id   AF-A0A917A189-F1
#
_cell.length_a   1.000
_cell.length_b   1.000
_cell.length_c   1.000
_cell.angle_alpha   90.00
_cell.angle_beta   90.00
_cell.angle_gamma   90.00
#
_symmetry.space_group_name_H-M   'P 1'
#
loop_
_entity.id
_entity.type
_entity.pdbx_description
1 polymer ?
#
loop_
_entity_poly.entity_id
_entity_poly.type
_entity_poly.pdbx_seq_one_letter_code
_entity_poly.pdbx_strand_id
1 'polypeptide(L)'
;MLFTNKKACQNILGWDRKVQTDDKASGHINFAPTFDDNFNWNLDRLTAAQFYLDQRTAGFTVKMAGQAATRLYNGLCDYPDADQLTVVQIENGSASIMPADKIDLASGFVSGGYLATALLIDVRNLRTRVQRAIEADAAVIGARGE
;
A
#
# COMPACT_ATOMS: atom_id res chain seq x y z
N MET A 1 9.92 13.24 1.19
CA MET A 1 10.26 13.30 -0.24
C MET A 1 8.99 13.03 -1.05
N LEU A 2 8.76 13.79 -2.12
CA LEU A 2 7.59 13.65 -2.98
C LEU A 2 8.04 13.31 -4.40
N PHE A 3 7.29 12.43 -5.08
CA PHE A 3 7.60 11.95 -6.43
C PHE A 3 6.49 12.33 -7.41
N THR A 4 6.87 12.54 -8.67
CA THR A 4 5.88 12.71 -9.73
C THR A 4 5.14 11.42 -10.01
N ASN A 5 3.92 11.51 -10.52
CA ASN A 5 3.17 10.31 -10.93
C ASN A 5 3.93 9.49 -11.99
N LYS A 6 4.63 10.15 -12.93
CA LYS A 6 5.49 9.48 -13.91
C LYS A 6 6.61 8.70 -13.23
N LYS A 7 7.35 9.34 -12.32
CA LYS A 7 8.50 8.73 -11.62
C LYS A 7 8.06 7.57 -10.73
N ALA A 8 7.00 7.77 -9.95
CA ALA A 8 6.42 6.73 -9.09
C ALA A 8 6.03 5.48 -9.88
N CYS A 9 5.19 5.63 -10.89
CA CYS A 9 4.68 4.50 -11.65
C CYS A 9 5.76 3.84 -12.52
N GLN A 10 6.45 4.60 -13.37
CA GLN A 10 7.32 4.00 -14.40
C GLN A 10 8.69 3.58 -13.85
N ASN A 11 9.29 4.37 -12.97
CA ASN A 11 10.67 4.14 -12.55
C ASN A 11 10.76 3.36 -11.24
N ILE A 12 9.95 3.74 -10.24
CA ILE A 12 10.05 3.17 -8.90
C ILE A 12 9.27 1.85 -8.82
N LEU A 13 8.01 1.84 -9.27
CA LEU A 13 7.10 0.71 -9.08
C LEU A 13 7.03 -0.24 -10.29
N GLY A 14 7.51 0.18 -11.46
CA GLY A 14 7.30 -0.55 -12.71
C GLY A 14 5.81 -0.72 -13.08
N TRP A 15 4.94 0.12 -12.51
CA TRP A 15 3.51 0.14 -12.79
C TRP A 15 3.28 0.87 -14.11
N ASP A 16 2.76 0.16 -15.12
CA ASP A 16 2.35 0.80 -16.36
C ASP A 16 1.29 1.90 -16.09
N ARG A 17 1.50 3.09 -16.67
CA ARG A 17 0.65 4.26 -16.40
C ARG A 17 -0.76 4.11 -16.94
N LYS A 18 -0.91 3.41 -18.07
CA LYS A 18 -2.24 3.18 -18.66
C LYS A 18 -3.01 2.21 -17.77
N VAL A 19 -2.38 1.10 -17.39
CA VAL A 19 -2.96 0.14 -16.43
C VAL A 19 -3.31 0.81 -15.11
N GLN A 20 -2.44 1.66 -14.56
CA GLN A 20 -2.74 2.43 -13.35
C GLN A 20 -3.98 3.32 -13.49
N THR A 21 -4.15 3.95 -14.66
CA THR A 21 -5.31 4.81 -14.94
C THR A 21 -6.58 3.99 -15.05
N ASP A 22 -6.54 2.87 -15.77
CA ASP A 22 -7.67 1.95 -15.95
C ASP A 22 -8.09 1.33 -14.61
N ASP A 23 -7.11 0.89 -13.82
CA ASP A 23 -7.35 0.33 -12.50
C ASP A 23 -7.94 1.38 -11.54
N LYS A 24 -7.52 2.65 -11.63
CA LYS A 24 -8.10 3.74 -10.85
C LYS A 24 -9.53 4.06 -11.28
N ALA A 25 -9.85 3.99 -12.58
CA ALA A 25 -11.20 4.20 -13.09
C ALA A 25 -12.21 3.18 -12.53
N SER A 26 -11.74 2.02 -12.05
CA SER A 26 -12.58 1.06 -11.30
C SER A 26 -13.03 1.54 -9.92
N GLY A 27 -12.47 2.64 -9.40
CA GLY A 27 -12.89 3.29 -8.14
C GLY A 27 -12.38 2.63 -6.86
N HIS A 28 -11.43 1.69 -6.97
CA HIS A 28 -10.95 0.92 -5.82
C HIS A 28 -9.53 1.29 -5.35
N ILE A 29 -8.88 2.24 -6.01
CA ILE A 29 -7.49 2.66 -5.73
C ILE A 29 -7.46 4.10 -5.22
N ASN A 30 -8.05 4.31 -4.05
CA ASN A 30 -8.25 5.67 -3.50
C ASN A 30 -6.96 6.26 -2.90
N PHE A 31 -5.93 5.44 -2.70
CA PHE A 31 -4.61 5.91 -2.27
C PHE A 31 -3.77 6.50 -3.41
N ALA A 32 -4.10 6.24 -4.69
CA ALA A 32 -3.31 6.75 -5.81
C ALA A 32 -3.68 8.21 -6.13
N PRO A 33 -2.73 9.14 -6.26
CA PRO A 33 -2.98 10.54 -6.63
C PRO A 33 -3.78 10.68 -7.94
N THR A 34 -4.55 11.76 -8.06
CA THR A 34 -5.19 12.16 -9.33
C THR A 34 -4.16 12.74 -10.30
N PHE A 35 -4.55 12.93 -11.57
CA PHE A 35 -3.69 13.61 -12.55
C PHE A 35 -3.39 15.06 -12.17
N ASP A 36 -4.30 15.71 -11.44
CA ASP A 36 -4.13 17.08 -10.95
C ASP A 36 -3.12 17.16 -9.78
N ASP A 37 -2.90 16.02 -9.09
CA ASP A 37 -2.01 15.86 -7.94
C ASP A 37 -0.61 15.36 -8.36
N ASN A 38 0.01 16.04 -9.32
CA ASN A 38 1.18 15.55 -10.03
C ASN A 38 2.40 15.21 -9.13
N PHE A 39 2.47 15.69 -7.89
CA PHE A 39 3.58 15.46 -6.94
C PHE A 39 3.16 14.82 -5.60
N ASN A 40 2.04 14.11 -5.52
CA ASN A 40 1.56 13.58 -4.23
C ASN A 40 2.07 12.19 -3.83
N TRP A 41 3.02 11.60 -4.57
CA TRP A 41 3.57 10.29 -4.18
C TRP A 41 4.61 10.44 -3.07
N ASN A 42 4.27 10.06 -1.84
CA ASN A 42 5.20 9.90 -0.73
C ASN A 42 5.54 8.42 -0.51
N LEU A 43 6.42 8.12 0.46
CA LEU A 43 6.84 6.75 0.77
C LEU A 43 5.65 5.84 1.12
N ASP A 44 4.68 6.32 1.89
CA ASP A 44 3.53 5.50 2.30
C ASP A 44 2.60 5.17 1.13
N ARG A 45 2.35 6.12 0.22
CA ARG A 45 1.59 5.84 -1.02
C ARG A 45 2.33 4.86 -1.91
N LEU A 46 3.64 5.02 -2.07
CA LEU A 46 4.46 4.06 -2.82
C LEU A 46 4.43 2.67 -2.18
N THR A 47 4.44 2.60 -0.84
CA THR A 47 4.33 1.36 -0.07
C THR A 47 2.98 0.69 -0.30
N ALA A 48 1.89 1.45 -0.24
CA ALA A 48 0.54 0.96 -0.55
C ALA A 48 0.42 0.51 -2.02
N ALA A 49 1.04 1.22 -2.96
CA ALA A 49 1.09 0.84 -4.37
C ALA A 49 1.88 -0.44 -4.60
N GLN A 50 3.03 -0.60 -3.96
CA GLN A 50 3.82 -1.83 -4.04
C GLN A 50 3.00 -3.01 -3.53
N PHE A 51 2.33 -2.85 -2.38
CA PHE A 51 1.43 -3.88 -1.85
C PHE A 51 0.29 -4.18 -2.82
N TYR A 52 -0.33 -3.17 -3.43
CA TYR A 52 -1.35 -3.36 -4.46
C TYR A 52 -0.84 -4.24 -5.62
N LEU A 53 0.36 -3.93 -6.14
CA LEU A 53 0.96 -4.70 -7.23
C LEU A 53 1.26 -6.14 -6.82
N ASP A 54 1.79 -6.35 -5.61
CA ASP A 54 2.05 -7.68 -5.07
C ASP A 54 0.74 -8.50 -5.00
N GLN A 55 -0.37 -7.89 -4.57
CA GLN A 55 -1.69 -8.55 -4.54
C GLN A 55 -2.21 -8.87 -5.95
N ARG A 56 -2.02 -7.94 -6.91
CA ARG A 56 -2.37 -8.18 -8.33
C ARG A 56 -1.57 -9.35 -8.89
N THR A 57 -0.28 -9.43 -8.60
CA THR A 57 0.58 -10.57 -8.99
C THR A 57 0.14 -11.88 -8.34
N ALA A 58 -0.35 -11.83 -7.10
CA ALA A 58 -0.95 -12.99 -6.42
C ALA A 58 -2.32 -13.40 -6.97
N GLY A 59 -2.84 -12.73 -8.00
CA GLY A 59 -4.10 -13.08 -8.67
C GLY A 59 -5.34 -12.41 -8.10
N PHE A 60 -5.19 -11.45 -7.18
CA PHE A 60 -6.33 -10.71 -6.65
C PHE A 60 -6.93 -9.80 -7.72
N THR A 61 -8.26 -9.68 -7.71
CA THR A 61 -8.96 -8.74 -8.58
C THR A 61 -8.55 -7.29 -8.27
N VAL A 62 -8.71 -6.39 -9.25
CA VAL A 62 -8.48 -4.94 -9.09
C VAL A 62 -9.17 -4.41 -7.84
N LYS A 63 -10.43 -4.82 -7.64
CA LYS A 63 -11.26 -4.42 -6.52
C LYS A 63 -10.69 -4.88 -5.18
N MET A 64 -10.36 -6.16 -5.05
CA MET A 64 -9.84 -6.71 -3.80
C MET A 64 -8.47 -6.12 -3.45
N ALA A 65 -7.54 -6.09 -4.42
CA ALA A 65 -6.22 -5.51 -4.23
C ALA A 65 -6.30 -4.02 -3.89
N GLY A 66 -7.13 -3.25 -4.60
CA GLY A 66 -7.32 -1.82 -4.39
C GLY A 66 -7.89 -1.50 -3.01
N GLN A 67 -8.93 -2.23 -2.59
CA GLN A 67 -9.51 -2.07 -1.26
C GLN A 67 -8.53 -2.43 -0.14
N ALA A 68 -7.73 -3.48 -0.31
CA ALA A 68 -6.72 -3.87 0.66
C ALA A 68 -5.60 -2.81 0.76
N ALA A 69 -5.08 -2.34 -0.37
CA ALA A 69 -4.06 -1.31 -0.42
C ALA A 69 -4.54 0.05 0.08
N THR A 70 -5.81 0.42 -0.17
CA THR A 70 -6.41 1.64 0.39
C THR A 70 -6.49 1.56 1.92
N ARG A 71 -6.89 0.41 2.48
CA ARG A 71 -6.87 0.21 3.94
C ARG A 71 -5.45 0.28 4.49
N LEU A 72 -4.50 -0.36 3.82
CA LEU A 72 -3.09 -0.29 4.21
C LEU A 72 -2.61 1.17 4.24
N TYR A 73 -2.87 1.95 3.20
CA TYR A 73 -2.50 3.36 3.15
C TYR A 73 -3.06 4.16 4.33
N ASN A 74 -4.35 3.99 4.64
CA ASN A 74 -4.95 4.66 5.80
C ASN A 74 -4.26 4.25 7.10
N GLY A 75 -3.95 2.96 7.28
CA GLY A 75 -3.21 2.50 8.45
C GLY A 75 -1.78 3.04 8.53
N LEU A 76 -1.09 3.22 7.40
CA LEU A 76 0.23 3.87 7.38
C LEU A 76 0.15 5.35 7.80
N CYS A 77 -0.94 6.04 7.43
CA CYS A 77 -1.17 7.43 7.85
C CYS A 77 -1.54 7.52 9.34
N ASP A 78 -2.40 6.63 9.82
CA ASP A 78 -2.88 6.64 11.21
C ASP A 78 -1.81 6.13 12.19
N TYR A 79 -0.93 5.24 11.74
CA TYR A 79 0.10 4.59 12.56
C TYR A 79 1.48 4.62 11.86
N PRO A 80 2.10 5.80 11.73
CA PRO A 80 3.32 5.97 10.94
C PRO A 80 4.50 5.13 11.47
N ASP A 81 4.57 4.92 12.78
CA ASP A 81 5.67 4.22 13.46
C ASP A 81 5.45 2.70 13.57
N ALA A 82 4.34 2.16 13.04
CA ALA A 82 4.07 0.73 13.10
C ALA A 82 4.96 -0.06 12.14
N ASP A 83 5.73 -1.01 12.68
CA ASP A 83 6.50 -1.98 11.89
C ASP A 83 5.59 -3.01 11.19
N GLN A 84 4.46 -3.33 11.83
CA GLN A 84 3.48 -4.30 11.37
C GLN A 84 2.08 -3.76 11.57
N LEU A 85 1.28 -3.86 10.52
CA LEU A 85 -0.14 -3.54 10.55
C LEU A 85 -0.94 -4.81 10.26
N THR A 86 -2.09 -4.93 10.90
CA THR A 86 -2.98 -6.05 10.65
C THR A 86 -4.33 -5.53 10.23
N VAL A 87 -4.83 -6.04 9.10
CA VAL A 87 -6.22 -5.86 8.69
C VAL A 87 -7.03 -6.96 9.36
N VAL A 88 -7.98 -6.56 10.21
CA VAL A 88 -8.89 -7.46 10.90
C VAL A 88 -10.26 -7.33 10.28
N GLN A 89 -10.89 -8.46 9.96
CA GLN A 89 -12.30 -8.53 9.62
C GLN A 89 -13.03 -9.30 10.70
N ILE A 90 -14.14 -8.75 11.18
CA ILE A 90 -15.04 -9.41 12.13
C ILE A 90 -16.23 -10.02 11.40
N GLU A 91 -16.97 -10.91 12.07
CA GLU A 91 -18.06 -11.70 11.46
C GLU A 91 -19.16 -10.87 10.78
N ASN A 92 -19.44 -9.66 11.27
CA ASN A 92 -20.44 -8.78 10.65
C ASN A 92 -19.96 -8.13 9.33
N GLY A 93 -18.76 -8.48 8.85
CA GLY A 93 -18.15 -7.97 7.63
C GLY A 93 -17.40 -6.65 7.79
N SER A 94 -17.41 -6.04 8.97
CA SER A 94 -16.61 -4.84 9.24
C SER A 94 -15.14 -5.18 9.23
N ALA A 95 -14.34 -4.29 8.65
CA ALA A 95 -12.89 -4.44 8.59
C ALA A 95 -12.21 -3.18 9.12
N SER A 96 -11.19 -3.35 9.95
CA SER A 96 -10.35 -2.29 10.51
C SER A 96 -8.87 -2.62 10.29
N ILE A 97 -8.01 -1.61 10.40
CA ILE A 97 -6.56 -1.78 10.37
C ILE A 97 -5.97 -1.18 11.64
N MET A 98 -5.03 -1.90 12.26
CA MET A 98 -4.37 -1.44 13.48
C MET A 98 -2.99 -2.09 13.62
N PRO A 99 -2.10 -1.53 14.46
CA PRO A 99 -0.84 -2.15 14.84
C PRO A 99 -1.04 -3.58 15.34
N ALA A 100 -0.16 -4.49 14.92
CA ALA A 100 -0.28 -5.92 15.24
C ALA A 100 -0.23 -6.21 16.75
N ASP A 101 0.53 -5.41 17.50
CA ASP A 101 0.68 -5.49 18.96
C ASP A 101 -0.58 -5.05 19.72
N LYS A 102 -1.53 -4.39 19.05
CA LYS A 102 -2.82 -3.97 19.63
C LYS A 102 -3.93 -5.01 19.44
N ILE A 103 -3.64 -6.13 18.80
CA ILE A 103 -4.63 -7.17 18.54
C ILE A 103 -4.40 -8.34 19.49
N ASP A 104 -5.38 -8.58 20.35
CA ASP A 104 -5.47 -9.83 21.08
C ASP A 104 -6.14 -10.89 20.19
N LEU A 105 -5.32 -11.71 19.53
CA LEU A 105 -5.80 -12.86 18.77
C LEU A 105 -6.15 -14.06 19.67
N ALA A 106 -5.74 -14.07 20.94
CA ALA A 106 -5.95 -15.22 21.83
C ALA A 106 -7.43 -15.34 22.24
N SER A 107 -8.11 -14.21 22.44
CA SER A 107 -9.55 -14.19 22.70
C SER A 107 -10.41 -14.39 21.46
N GLY A 108 -9.85 -14.16 20.26
CA GLY A 108 -10.60 -14.19 19.00
C GLY A 108 -11.68 -13.09 18.91
N PHE A 109 -11.62 -12.07 19.76
CA PHE A 109 -12.61 -10.99 19.84
C PHE A 109 -11.95 -9.63 19.67
N VAL A 110 -12.39 -8.86 18.68
CA VAL A 110 -11.84 -7.54 18.38
C VAL A 110 -12.98 -6.56 18.12
N SER A 111 -12.94 -5.40 18.79
CA SER A 111 -13.88 -4.29 18.55
C SER A 111 -15.36 -4.68 18.53
N GLY A 112 -15.79 -5.50 19.50
CA GLY A 112 -17.22 -5.82 19.69
C GLY A 112 -17.74 -7.01 18.86
N GLY A 113 -16.86 -7.76 18.18
CA GLY A 113 -17.26 -8.97 17.45
C GLY A 113 -16.17 -10.04 17.39
N TYR A 114 -16.56 -11.25 17.00
CA TYR A 114 -15.62 -12.34 16.74
C TYR A 114 -14.82 -12.06 15.47
N LEU A 115 -13.54 -12.42 15.53
CA LEU A 115 -12.60 -12.28 14.44
C LEU A 115 -12.90 -13.36 13.38
N ALA A 116 -13.21 -12.93 12.17
CA ALA A 116 -13.43 -13.81 11.04
C ALA A 116 -12.11 -14.06 10.29
N THR A 117 -11.35 -12.99 10.01
CA THR A 117 -10.03 -13.09 9.36
C THR A 117 -9.07 -12.02 9.88
N ALA A 118 -7.78 -12.32 9.84
CA ALA A 118 -6.70 -11.37 10.10
C ALA A 118 -5.61 -11.50 9.05
N LEU A 119 -5.20 -10.38 8.45
CA LEU A 119 -4.10 -10.29 7.51
C LEU A 119 -3.00 -9.42 8.12
N LEU A 120 -1.91 -10.05 8.54
CA LEU A 120 -0.71 -9.37 9.02
C LEU A 120 0.13 -8.89 7.84
N ILE A 121 0.55 -7.63 7.88
CA ILE A 121 1.34 -6.97 6.86
C ILE A 121 2.62 -6.43 7.51
N ASP A 122 3.77 -6.93 7.06
CA ASP A 122 5.09 -6.42 7.44
C ASP A 122 5.40 -5.13 6.67
N VAL A 123 5.00 -4.00 7.27
CA VAL A 123 5.16 -2.66 6.70
C VAL A 123 6.62 -2.28 6.59
N ARG A 124 7.45 -2.66 7.57
CA ARG A 124 8.89 -2.37 7.57
C ARG A 124 9.58 -3.00 6.36
N ASN A 125 9.27 -4.26 6.06
CA ASN A 125 9.81 -4.92 4.87
C ASN A 125 9.32 -4.24 3.57
N LEU A 126 8.02 -3.94 3.47
CA LEU A 126 7.47 -3.25 2.30
C LEU A 126 8.12 -1.88 2.07
N ARG A 127 8.25 -1.06 3.13
CA ARG A 127 8.95 0.24 3.07
C ARG A 127 10.40 0.08 2.64
N THR A 128 11.10 -0.93 3.17
CA THR A 128 12.50 -1.23 2.78
C THR A 128 12.61 -1.58 1.30
N ARG A 129 11.69 -2.39 0.76
CA ARG A 129 11.65 -2.72 -0.67
C ARG A 129 11.45 -1.49 -1.54
N VAL A 130 10.51 -0.62 -1.16
CA VAL A 130 10.26 0.64 -1.87
C VAL A 130 11.44 1.59 -1.78
N GLN A 131 12.06 1.71 -0.61
CA GLN A 131 13.23 2.56 -0.40
C GLN A 131 14.41 2.12 -1.28
N ARG A 132 14.66 0.81 -1.37
CA ARG A 132 15.66 0.25 -2.30
C ARG A 132 15.35 0.56 -3.77
N ALA A 133 14.07 0.52 -4.15
CA ALA A 133 13.66 0.88 -5.51
C ALA A 133 13.88 2.38 -5.81
N ILE A 134 13.61 3.26 -4.84
CA ILE A 134 13.90 4.70 -4.94
C ILE A 134 15.40 4.94 -5.11
N GLU A 135 16.23 4.27 -4.31
CA GLU A 135 17.69 4.39 -4.35
C GLU A 135 18.28 3.87 -5.67
N ALA A 136 17.77 2.75 -6.17
CA ALA A 136 18.18 2.20 -7.45
C ALA A 136 17.87 3.15 -8.63
N ASP A 137 16.70 3.79 -8.66
CA ASP A 137 16.38 4.83 -9.67
C ASP A 137 17.31 6.04 -9.56
N ALA A 138 17.64 6.49 -8.35
CA ALA A 138 18.56 7.62 -8.14
C ALA A 138 19.97 7.30 -8.67
N ALA A 139 20.47 6.08 -8.44
CA ALA A 139 21.78 5.64 -8.91
C ALA A 139 21.88 5.61 -10.45
N VAL A 140 20.82 5.23 -11.16
CA VAL A 140 20.77 5.26 -12.63
C VAL A 140 20.91 6.67 -13.20
N ILE A 141 20.40 7.69 -12.49
CA ILE A 141 20.53 9.09 -12.90
C ILE A 141 21.97 9.58 -12.66
N GLY A 142 22.60 9.19 -11.55
CA GLY A 142 24.01 9.51 -11.27
C GLY A 142 24.99 8.91 -12.27
N ALA A 143 24.72 7.69 -12.76
CA ALA A 143 25.57 7.00 -13.73
C ALA A 143 25.50 7.55 -15.17
N ARG A 144 24.54 8.44 -15.48
CA ARG A 144 24.43 9.11 -16.79
C ARG A 144 25.12 10.48 -16.83
N GLY A 145 25.77 10.89 -15.75
CA GLY A 145 26.41 12.20 -15.57
C GLY A 145 27.94 12.20 -15.60
N GLU A 146 28.58 11.07 -15.94
CA GLU A 146 30.04 10.97 -16.14
C GLU A 146 30.38 10.64 -17.60
#